data_AF-A0A7V5S1X0-F1
#
_entry.id   AF-A0A7V5S1X0-F1
#
_cell.length_a   1.000
_cell.length_b   1.000
_cell.length_c   1.000
_cell.angle_alpha   90.00
_cell.angle_beta   90.00
_cell.angle_gamma   90.00
#
_symmetry.space_group_name_H-M   'P 1'
#
loop_
_entity.id
_entity.type
_entity.pdbx_description
1 polymer ?
#
loop_
_entity_poly.entity_id
_entity_poly.type
_entity_poly.pdbx_seq_one_letter_code
_entity_poly.pdbx_strand_id
1 'polypeptide(L)' 'MGPGPALDDLKAQAEAMNLTEWVHFTGPVPRDEVSLYLLAADLFVFPSVTESQGLVLDEAQAAGLPC' A
#
# COMPACT_ATOMS: atom_id res chain seq x y z
N MET A 1 -4.17 -4.82 -2.64
CA MET A 1 -4.24 -4.47 -1.20
C MET A 1 -5.06 -5.55 -0.50
N GLY A 2 -4.60 -6.10 0.63
CA GLY A 2 -5.30 -7.21 1.31
C GLY A 2 -4.74 -7.46 2.72
N PRO A 3 -5.45 -8.21 3.58
CA PRO A 3 -5.01 -8.46 4.95
C PRO A 3 -3.80 -9.38 4.94
N GLY A 4 -2.62 -8.81 5.22
CA GLY A 4 -1.42 -9.58 5.50
C GLY A 4 -1.40 -10.04 6.96
N PRO A 5 -0.75 -11.16 7.27
CA PRO A 5 -0.63 -11.65 8.66
C PRO A 5 0.07 -10.66 9.60
N ALA A 6 0.84 -9.70 9.05
CA ALA A 6 1.53 -8.66 9.79
C ALA A 6 0.67 -7.42 10.12
N LEU A 7 -0.64 -7.41 9.83
CA LEU A 7 -1.47 -6.22 10.02
C LEU A 7 -1.48 -5.75 11.48
N ASP A 8 -1.62 -6.66 12.43
CA ASP A 8 -1.68 -6.32 13.85
C ASP A 8 -0.33 -5.81 14.36
N ASP A 9 0.77 -6.43 13.92
CA ASP A 9 2.14 -5.98 14.23
C ASP A 9 2.42 -4.58 13.68
N LEU A 10 1.96 -4.27 12.45
CA LEU A 10 2.13 -2.96 11.83
C LEU A 10 1.29 -1.88 12.53
N LYS A 11 0.08 -2.21 12.98
CA LYS A 11 -0.73 -1.31 13.79
C LYS A 11 -0.05 -0.99 15.12
N ALA A 12 0.47 -2.00 15.81
CA ALA A 12 1.22 -1.82 17.06
C ALA A 12 2.49 -0.96 16.85
N GLN A 13 3.19 -1.13 15.71
CA GLN A 13 4.34 -0.27 15.37
C GLN A 13 3.93 1.18 15.10
N ALA A 14 2.84 1.40 14.35
CA ALA A 14 2.32 2.74 14.10
C ALA A 14 1.90 3.45 15.40
N GLU A 15 1.30 2.72 16.34
CA GLU A 15 0.99 3.22 17.70
C GLU A 15 2.27 3.57 18.47
N ALA A 16 3.26 2.66 18.51
CA ALA A 16 4.52 2.89 19.22
C ALA A 16 5.30 4.11 18.66
N MET A 17 5.14 4.41 17.37
CA MET A 17 5.77 5.54 16.69
C MET A 17 4.91 6.83 16.73
N ASN A 18 3.73 6.82 17.35
CA ASN A 18 2.75 7.92 17.34
C ASN A 18 2.36 8.38 15.92
N LEU A 19 2.27 7.44 14.98
CA LEU A 19 1.92 7.69 13.57
C LEU A 19 0.44 7.41 13.27
N THR A 20 -0.38 7.12 14.28
CA THR A 20 -1.78 6.72 14.12
C THR A 20 -2.66 7.76 13.42
N GLU A 21 -2.35 9.06 13.55
CA GLU A 21 -3.06 10.12 12.83
C GLU A 21 -2.65 10.25 11.36
N TRP A 22 -1.49 9.68 10.99
CA TRP A 22 -0.89 9.81 9.65
C TRP A 22 -1.01 8.53 8.82
N VAL A 23 -1.27 7.39 9.47
CA VAL A 23 -1.34 6.07 8.82
C VAL A 23 -2.77 5.58 8.82
N HIS A 24 -3.31 5.38 7.62
CA HIS A 24 -4.64 4.79 7.44
C HIS A 24 -4.55 3.36 6.87
N PHE A 25 -4.97 2.37 7.66
CA PHE A 25 -5.07 0.98 7.22
C PHE A 25 -6.42 0.74 6.54
N THR A 26 -6.48 0.83 5.22
CA THR A 26 -7.71 0.70 4.41
C THR A 26 -8.36 -0.68 4.50
N GLY A 27 -7.60 -1.74 4.81
CA GLY A 27 -8.05 -3.12 4.71
C GLY A 27 -8.15 -3.59 3.24
N PRO A 28 -8.87 -4.69 2.96
CA PRO A 28 -9.09 -5.18 1.60
C PRO A 28 -9.92 -4.17 0.80
N VAL A 29 -9.42 -3.78 -0.37
CA VAL A 29 -10.10 -2.86 -1.30
C VAL A 29 -10.51 -3.64 -2.55
N PRO A 30 -11.76 -3.49 -3.04
CA PRO A 30 -12.21 -4.07 -4.31
C PRO A 30 -11.29 -3.69 -5.48
N ARG A 31 -11.07 -4.62 -6.42
CA ARG A 31 -10.08 -4.42 -7.50
C ARG A 31 -10.40 -3.23 -8.41
N ASP A 32 -11.68 -2.96 -8.63
CA ASP A 32 -12.21 -1.83 -9.37
C ASP A 32 -12.01 -0.48 -8.66
N GLU A 33 -11.87 -0.47 -7.33
CA GLU A 33 -11.62 0.73 -6.55
C GLU A 33 -10.14 1.04 -6.34
N VAL A 34 -9.24 0.05 -6.53
CA VAL A 34 -7.78 0.24 -6.35
C VAL A 34 -7.23 1.39 -7.20
N SER A 35 -7.72 1.55 -8.43
CA SER A 35 -7.31 2.64 -9.31
C SER A 35 -7.61 4.03 -8.74
N LEU A 36 -8.69 4.17 -7.96
CA LEU A 36 -9.04 5.45 -7.32
C LEU A 36 -8.04 5.82 -6.21
N TYR A 37 -7.58 4.82 -5.44
CA TYR A 37 -6.55 5.03 -4.41
C TYR A 37 -5.21 5.41 -5.01
N LEU A 38 -4.83 4.77 -6.14
CA LEU A 38 -3.59 5.10 -6.83
C LEU A 38 -3.64 6.51 -7.44
N LEU A 39 -4.77 6.92 -8.02
CA LEU A 39 -4.95 8.27 -8.56
C LEU A 39 -4.96 9.35 -7.48
N ALA A 40 -5.40 9.02 -6.26
CA ALA A 40 -5.42 9.95 -5.13
C ALA A 40 -4.08 10.04 -4.39
N ALA A 41 -3.12 9.17 -4.69
CA ALA A 41 -1.82 9.11 -4.03
C ALA A 41 -0.77 9.91 -4.82
N ASP A 42 0.04 10.68 -4.10
CA ASP A 42 1.21 11.35 -4.69
C ASP A 42 2.38 10.37 -4.94
N LEU A 43 2.44 9.28 -4.18
CA LEU A 43 3.49 8.26 -4.26
C LEU A 43 2.96 6.89 -3.84
N PHE A 44 3.32 5.85 -4.60
CA PHE A 44 3.06 4.45 -4.25
C PHE A 44 4.38 3.79 -3.84
N VAL A 45 4.42 3.20 -2.64
CA VAL A 45 5.61 2.53 -2.10
C VAL A 45 5.30 1.06 -1.85
N PHE A 46 6.12 0.16 -2.41
CA PHE A 46 6.02 -1.28 -2.20
C PHE A 46 7.33 -1.84 -1.64
N PRO A 47 7.49 -1.92 -0.31
CA PRO A 47 8.76 -2.30 0.31
C PRO A 47 9.02 -3.83 0.34
N SER A 48 8.52 -4.58 -0.65
CA SER A 48 8.78 -6.03 -0.71
C SER A 48 10.22 -6.31 -1.10
N VAL A 49 10.91 -7.14 -0.30
CA VAL A 49 12.31 -7.53 -0.54
C VAL A 49 12.42 -8.66 -1.57
N THR A 50 11.35 -9.44 -1.73
CA THR A 50 11.28 -10.55 -2.69
C THR A 50 10.13 -10.33 -3.67
N GLU A 51 10.47 -10.38 -4.96
CA GLU A 51 9.58 -10.11 -6.08
C GLU A 51 9.54 -11.37 -6.94
N SER A 52 8.42 -12.11 -6.90
CA SER A 52 8.28 -13.32 -7.73
C SER A 52 7.67 -13.03 -9.10
N GLN A 53 6.81 -12.01 -9.21
CA GLN A 53 6.28 -11.47 -10.48
C GLN A 53 5.95 -9.97 -10.28
N GLY A 54 6.69 -9.08 -10.95
CA GLY A 54 6.61 -7.61 -10.84
C GLY A 54 5.38 -6.97 -11.49
N LEU A 55 4.18 -7.54 -11.31
CA LEU A 55 2.93 -7.00 -11.86
C LEU A 55 2.55 -5.64 -11.24
N VAL A 56 3.04 -5.35 -10.04
CA VAL A 56 2.69 -4.13 -9.29
C VAL A 56 3.48 -2.91 -9.79
N LEU A 57 4.71 -3.11 -10.27
CA LEU A 57 5.50 -2.04 -10.88
C LEU A 57 4.92 -1.60 -12.24
N ASP A 58 4.44 -2.54 -13.06
CA ASP A 58 3.80 -2.23 -14.34
C ASP A 58 2.51 -1.40 -14.13
N GLU A 59 1.71 -1.70 -13.10
CA GLU A 59 0.49 -0.94 -12.78
C GLU A 59 0.82 0.48 -12.26
N ALA A 60 1.89 0.64 -11.46
CA ALA A 60 2.33 1.95 -10.96
C ALA A 60 2.90 2.85 -12.08
N GLN A 61 3.69 2.28 -13.00
CA GLN A 61 4.21 3.01 -14.16
C GLN A 61 3.09 3.38 -15.15
N ALA A 62 2.11 2.50 -15.37
CA ALA A 62 0.94 2.81 -16.20
C ALA A 62 0.07 3.93 -15.60
N ALA A 63 0.07 4.07 -14.27
CA ALA A 63 -0.62 5.14 -13.56
C ALA A 63 0.16 6.48 -13.54
N GLY A 64 1.38 6.53 -14.09
CA GLY A 64 2.19 7.76 -14.15
C GLY A 64 2.85 8.15 -12.83
N LEU A 65 2.92 7.24 -11.87
CA LEU A 65 3.59 7.48 -10.60
C LEU A 65 5.11 7.27 -10.74
N PRO A 66 5.94 8.20 -10.21
CA PRO A 66 7.36 7.92 -10.03
C PRO A 66 7.52 6.81 -8.98
N CYS A 67 8.16 5.72 -9.38
CA CYS A 67 8.48 4.55 -8.56
C CYS A 67 9.95 4.54 -8.13
#